data_AF-A0A914XVI1-F1
#
_entry.id   AF-A0A914XVI1-F1
#
_cell.length_a   1.000
_cell.length_b   1.000
_cell.length_c   1.000
_cell.angle_alpha   90.00
_cell.angle_beta   90.00
_cell.angle_gamma   90.00
#
_symmetry.space_group_name_H-M   'P 1'
#
loop_
_entity.id
_entity.type
_entity.pdbx_description
1 polymer ?
#
loop_
_entity_poly.entity_id
_entity_poly.type
_entity_poly.pdbx_seq_one_letter_code
_entity_poly.pdbx_strand_id
1 'polypeptide(L)'
;MQFSVYANFLTCTVIWFLQHKNYEELVKLESDVQNKIRTETNVGFWQYLLDELRPYMAKSRLKAKHAAKQALKLQRIREEQAKEMDEHQKLLGDIKPVLPKPKMNESKTNVEPMETDETDCMEITEEDAVIIKKQTFKSIPFTFDELKAMDDDVQEQKWSLLNDAQLELFTEHLYVQGRYSPVLGTDGEAMPGIEVIDEVDDFKQLQAARKRNRNGDAEPITSAEADFMRMARSGMEKEEEEFIDEEKLEKQTYLWSDKYRPRKPRYFNRVHTGFDWNKYNQTHYDLDNPPPKIVQGYRFNIFYPDLLDITHTPQYTLTECEDSDFAILRFKAGPPYEDIAFKIVNREWEINHKHGFRNQFKEGVFQLWFFFKRYRYRR
;
A
#
# COMPACT_ATOMS: atom_id res chain seq x y z
N MET A 1 -30.18 33.80 23.23
CA MET A 1 -29.69 32.66 22.42
C MET A 1 -29.72 32.90 20.90
N GLN A 2 -30.23 34.01 20.37
CA GLN A 2 -30.23 34.27 18.90
C GLN A 2 -28.90 34.84 18.36
N PHE A 3 -28.11 35.56 19.16
CA PHE A 3 -26.84 36.15 18.70
C PHE A 3 -25.73 35.14 18.38
N SER A 4 -25.74 33.96 19.01
CA SER A 4 -24.71 32.92 18.78
C SER A 4 -24.90 32.16 17.46
N VAL A 5 -26.13 32.11 16.94
CA VAL A 5 -26.45 31.38 15.71
C VAL A 5 -26.03 32.18 14.48
N TYR A 6 -26.20 33.51 14.51
CA TYR A 6 -25.78 34.41 13.43
C TYR A 6 -24.25 34.52 13.30
N ALA A 7 -23.50 34.49 14.42
CA ALA A 7 -22.04 34.51 14.39
C ALA A 7 -21.44 33.24 13.75
N ASN A 8 -22.05 32.07 13.98
CA ASN A 8 -21.63 30.80 13.37
C ASN A 8 -21.99 30.72 11.87
N PHE A 9 -23.08 31.34 11.44
CA PHE A 9 -23.44 31.41 10.01
C PHE A 9 -22.53 32.37 9.22
N LEU A 10 -22.16 33.52 9.80
CA LEU A 10 -21.23 34.45 9.15
C LEU A 10 -19.81 33.88 9.03
N THR A 11 -19.34 33.13 10.03
CA THR A 11 -18.02 32.49 9.96
C THR A 11 -17.98 31.38 8.90
N CYS A 12 -19.02 30.56 8.81
CA CYS A 12 -19.09 29.46 7.82
C CYS A 12 -19.16 29.98 6.36
N THR A 13 -19.94 31.02 6.10
CA THR A 13 -20.04 31.62 4.75
C THR A 13 -18.75 32.31 4.33
N VAL A 14 -18.08 33.02 5.26
CA VAL A 14 -16.77 33.63 5.01
C VAL A 14 -15.70 32.57 4.75
N ILE A 15 -15.70 31.47 5.51
CA ILE A 15 -14.76 30.35 5.30
C ILE A 15 -14.97 29.71 3.92
N TRP A 16 -16.22 29.42 3.53
CA TRP A 16 -16.54 28.87 2.22
C TRP A 16 -16.08 29.80 1.08
N PHE A 17 -16.29 31.11 1.24
CA PHE A 17 -15.86 32.11 0.27
C PHE A 17 -14.33 32.19 0.14
N LEU A 18 -13.59 32.11 1.26
CA LEU A 18 -12.12 32.13 1.24
C LEU A 18 -11.51 30.86 0.62
N GLN A 19 -12.19 29.71 0.72
CA GLN A 19 -11.71 28.44 0.18
C GLN A 19 -11.68 28.36 -1.36
N HIS A 20 -12.57 29.10 -2.02
CA HIS A 20 -12.73 29.06 -3.48
C HIS A 20 -11.91 30.12 -4.23
N LYS A 21 -11.15 30.97 -3.51
CA LYS A 21 -10.36 32.04 -4.12
C LYS A 21 -8.96 31.62 -4.49
N ASN A 22 -8.46 32.19 -5.59
CA ASN A 22 -7.09 31.97 -6.02
C ASN A 22 -6.10 32.80 -5.16
N TYR A 23 -4.82 32.42 -5.15
CA TYR A 23 -3.79 33.10 -4.32
C TYR A 23 -3.72 34.61 -4.59
N GLU A 24 -3.77 35.01 -5.87
CA GLU A 24 -3.73 36.43 -6.26
C GLU A 24 -4.94 37.22 -5.77
N GLU A 25 -6.12 36.59 -5.74
CA GLU A 25 -7.35 37.20 -5.25
C GLU A 25 -7.34 37.35 -3.74
N LEU A 26 -6.73 36.40 -3.02
CA LEU A 26 -6.53 36.47 -1.58
C LEU A 26 -5.55 37.59 -1.19
N VAL A 27 -4.50 37.81 -1.99
CA VAL A 27 -3.55 38.93 -1.77
C VAL A 27 -4.23 40.29 -1.99
N LYS A 28 -5.07 40.42 -3.03
CA LYS A 28 -5.88 41.63 -3.22
C LYS A 28 -6.82 41.86 -2.03
N LEU A 29 -7.48 40.79 -1.57
CA LEU A 29 -8.38 40.86 -0.41
C LEU A 29 -7.63 41.24 0.88
N GLU A 30 -6.39 40.77 1.07
CA GLU A 30 -5.54 41.20 2.21
C GLU A 30 -5.28 42.71 2.17
N SER A 31 -4.90 43.25 1.01
CA SER A 31 -4.67 44.69 0.83
C SER A 31 -5.95 45.50 1.09
N ASP A 32 -7.09 45.03 0.59
CA ASP A 32 -8.38 45.70 0.77
C ASP A 32 -8.82 45.71 2.24
N VAL A 33 -8.65 44.58 2.95
CA VAL A 33 -8.94 44.47 4.38
C VAL A 33 -7.99 45.37 5.20
N GLN A 34 -6.70 45.40 4.88
CA GLN A 34 -5.73 46.30 5.54
C GLN A 34 -6.08 47.78 5.35
N ASN A 35 -6.56 48.16 4.16
CA ASN A 35 -7.03 49.52 3.90
C ASN A 35 -8.30 49.82 4.70
N LYS A 36 -9.24 48.89 4.78
CA LYS A 36 -10.47 49.04 5.58
C LYS A 36 -10.23 49.16 7.09
N ILE A 37 -9.22 48.46 7.62
CA ILE A 37 -8.79 48.60 9.03
C ILE A 37 -8.34 50.04 9.33
N ARG A 38 -7.77 50.75 8.35
CA ARG A 38 -7.30 52.14 8.52
C ARG A 38 -8.45 53.16 8.47
N THR A 39 -9.58 52.82 7.84
CA THR A 39 -10.68 53.77 7.57
C THR A 39 -11.93 53.54 8.41
N GLU A 40 -12.23 52.32 8.87
CA GLU A 40 -13.49 51.98 9.52
C GLU A 40 -13.37 51.63 11.02
N THR A 41 -14.47 51.80 11.76
CA THR A 41 -14.58 51.61 13.22
C THR A 41 -14.67 50.15 13.69
N ASN A 42 -14.97 49.19 12.80
CA ASN A 42 -15.08 47.76 13.14
C ASN A 42 -13.73 47.03 13.06
N VAL A 43 -12.73 47.55 13.78
CA VAL A 43 -11.35 47.05 13.77
C VAL A 43 -11.27 45.56 14.15
N GLY A 44 -12.09 45.09 15.10
CA GLY A 44 -12.03 43.70 15.59
C GLY A 44 -12.48 42.65 14.56
N PHE A 45 -13.50 42.93 13.75
CA PHE A 45 -13.94 42.02 12.69
C PHE A 45 -12.89 41.91 11.58
N TRP A 46 -12.37 43.05 11.13
CA TRP A 46 -11.37 43.09 10.06
C TRP A 46 -10.02 42.50 10.49
N GLN A 47 -9.63 42.64 11.77
CA GLN A 47 -8.46 41.96 12.32
C GLN A 47 -8.65 40.43 12.35
N TYR A 48 -9.80 39.96 12.83
CA TYR A 48 -10.13 38.54 12.82
C TYR A 48 -10.12 37.95 11.40
N LEU A 49 -10.72 38.66 10.43
CA LEU A 49 -10.71 38.24 9.03
C LEU A 49 -9.29 38.15 8.45
N LEU A 50 -8.40 39.08 8.83
CA LEU A 50 -7.02 39.08 8.37
C LEU A 50 -6.24 37.89 8.94
N ASP A 51 -6.42 37.58 10.23
CA ASP A 51 -5.81 36.42 10.85
C ASP A 51 -6.33 35.10 10.26
N GLU A 52 -7.62 35.03 9.93
CA GLU A 52 -8.23 33.87 9.26
C GLU A 52 -7.79 33.75 7.78
N LEU A 53 -7.46 34.85 7.10
CA LEU A 53 -7.06 34.85 5.69
C LEU A 53 -5.64 34.29 5.46
N ARG A 54 -4.71 34.52 6.40
CA ARG A 54 -3.31 34.04 6.33
C ARG A 54 -3.17 32.52 6.12
N PRO A 55 -3.85 31.63 6.87
CA PRO A 55 -3.75 30.19 6.64
C PRO A 55 -4.28 29.77 5.27
N TYR A 56 -5.34 30.42 4.74
CA TYR A 56 -5.84 30.14 3.39
C TYR A 56 -4.86 30.59 2.30
N MET A 57 -4.19 31.73 2.48
CA MET A 57 -3.10 32.13 1.58
C MET A 57 -1.95 31.14 1.58
N ALA A 58 -1.52 30.66 2.76
CA ALA A 58 -0.48 29.65 2.87
C ALA A 58 -0.88 28.33 2.17
N LYS A 59 -2.13 27.90 2.37
CA LYS A 59 -2.70 26.69 1.74
C LYS A 59 -2.80 26.84 0.21
N SER A 60 -3.27 27.98 -0.29
CA SER A 60 -3.37 28.28 -1.72
C SER A 60 -1.97 28.33 -2.37
N ARG A 61 -1.00 28.97 -1.72
CA ARG A 61 0.41 28.99 -2.16
C ARG A 61 1.02 27.58 -2.24
N LEU A 62 0.74 26.74 -1.25
CA LEU A 62 1.21 25.36 -1.24
C LEU A 62 0.57 24.52 -2.37
N LYS A 63 -0.75 24.68 -2.60
CA LYS A 63 -1.45 24.06 -3.73
C LYS A 63 -0.85 24.47 -5.07
N ALA A 64 -0.57 25.75 -5.27
CA ALA A 64 0.06 26.26 -6.50
C ALA A 64 1.45 25.66 -6.72
N LYS A 65 2.31 25.61 -5.69
CA LYS A 65 3.63 24.96 -5.77
C LYS A 65 3.53 23.47 -6.06
N HIS A 66 2.57 22.78 -5.44
CA HIS A 66 2.33 21.36 -5.66
C HIS A 66 1.88 21.08 -7.09
N ALA A 67 0.94 21.87 -7.62
CA ALA A 67 0.48 21.78 -9.01
C ALA A 67 1.64 21.99 -10.01
N ALA A 68 2.52 22.98 -9.77
CA ALA A 68 3.70 23.20 -10.59
C ALA A 68 4.66 22.00 -10.57
N LYS A 69 4.89 21.39 -9.40
CA LYS A 69 5.73 20.18 -9.27
C LYS A 69 5.08 18.97 -9.96
N GLN A 70 3.76 18.83 -9.88
CA GLN A 70 3.03 17.77 -10.60
C GLN A 70 3.17 17.94 -12.11
N ALA A 71 3.03 19.16 -12.64
CA ALA A 71 3.21 19.45 -14.06
C ALA A 71 4.61 19.07 -14.55
N LEU A 72 5.67 19.43 -13.80
CA LEU A 72 7.04 19.03 -14.11
C LEU A 72 7.25 17.51 -14.10
N LYS A 73 6.64 16.81 -13.13
CA LYS A 73 6.72 15.34 -13.06
C LYS A 73 6.01 14.70 -14.25
N LEU A 74 4.82 15.18 -14.62
CA LEU A 74 4.08 14.70 -15.78
C LEU A 74 4.85 14.95 -17.09
N GLN A 75 5.50 16.10 -17.21
CA GLN A 75 6.35 16.40 -18.36
C GLN A 75 7.52 15.41 -18.46
N ARG A 76 8.22 15.15 -17.36
CA ARG A 76 9.30 14.16 -17.33
C ARG A 76 8.84 12.77 -17.74
N ILE A 77 7.69 12.31 -17.22
CA ILE A 77 7.11 11.01 -17.58
C ILE A 77 6.79 10.95 -19.08
N ARG A 78 6.20 12.02 -19.64
CA ARG A 78 5.92 12.10 -21.09
C ARG A 78 7.19 12.05 -21.93
N GLU A 79 8.26 12.71 -21.49
CA GLU A 79 9.56 12.68 -22.16
C GLU A 79 10.22 11.29 -22.09
N GLU A 80 10.12 10.60 -20.96
CA GLU A 80 10.59 9.22 -20.79
C GLU A 80 9.80 8.27 -21.71
N GLN A 81 8.47 8.33 -21.70
CA GLN A 81 7.63 7.53 -22.60
C GLN A 81 7.91 7.83 -24.08
N ALA A 82 8.17 9.08 -24.44
CA ALA A 82 8.52 9.43 -25.82
C ALA A 82 9.87 8.83 -26.25
N LYS A 83 10.86 8.77 -25.34
CA LYS A 83 12.15 8.12 -25.60
C LYS A 83 12.00 6.61 -25.70
N GLU A 84 11.23 5.99 -24.80
CA GLU A 84 10.93 4.55 -24.85
C GLU A 84 10.21 4.19 -26.15
N MET A 85 9.24 5.00 -26.61
CA MET A 85 8.58 4.81 -27.90
C MET A 85 9.55 4.93 -29.08
N ASP A 86 10.47 5.90 -29.06
CA ASP A 86 11.51 6.05 -30.09
C ASP A 86 12.52 4.88 -30.07
N GLU A 87 12.88 4.38 -28.88
CA GLU A 87 13.72 3.18 -28.70
C GLU A 87 13.01 1.91 -29.19
N HIS A 88 11.74 1.70 -28.82
CA HIS A 88 10.91 0.61 -29.33
C HIS A 88 10.74 0.69 -30.85
N GLN A 89 10.58 1.89 -31.40
CA GLN A 89 10.46 2.11 -32.84
C GLN A 89 11.78 1.83 -33.58
N LYS A 90 12.93 2.13 -32.96
CA LYS A 90 14.27 1.76 -33.49
C LYS A 90 14.52 0.26 -33.41
N LEU A 91 14.07 -0.41 -32.35
CA LEU A 91 14.17 -1.86 -32.20
C LEU A 91 13.28 -2.62 -33.20
N LEU A 92 12.17 -2.01 -33.64
CA LEU A 92 11.27 -2.53 -34.67
C LEU A 92 11.72 -2.22 -36.12
N GLY A 93 12.95 -1.74 -36.31
CA GLY A 93 13.51 -1.45 -37.63
C GLY A 93 13.77 -2.70 -38.48
N ASP A 94 12.74 -3.19 -39.18
CA ASP A 94 12.77 -3.59 -40.60
C ASP A 94 11.55 -4.45 -41.02
N ILE A 95 10.32 -3.93 -40.92
CA ILE A 95 9.19 -4.43 -41.73
C ILE A 95 8.26 -3.27 -42.13
N LYS A 96 8.10 -3.01 -43.43
CA LYS A 96 6.95 -2.31 -44.07
C LYS A 96 6.15 -3.36 -44.86
N PRO A 97 4.85 -3.18 -45.22
CA PRO A 97 3.93 -2.03 -45.07
C PRO A 97 2.61 -2.47 -44.34
N VAL A 98 1.55 -1.70 -44.06
CA VAL A 98 0.57 -0.99 -44.91
C VAL A 98 -0.36 -0.18 -43.98
N LEU A 99 -0.65 1.08 -44.33
CA LEU A 99 -1.65 1.93 -43.69
C LEU A 99 -3.07 1.66 -44.24
N PRO A 100 -4.11 1.66 -43.40
CA PRO A 100 -5.38 2.30 -43.74
C PRO A 100 -5.55 3.58 -42.92
N LYS A 101 -5.88 4.67 -43.62
CA LYS A 101 -6.09 6.02 -43.08
C LYS A 101 -7.28 6.06 -42.11
N PRO A 102 -7.20 6.72 -40.95
CA PRO A 102 -8.37 7.05 -40.16
C PRO A 102 -9.09 8.25 -40.81
N LYS A 103 -10.38 8.08 -41.10
CA LYS A 103 -11.27 9.19 -41.46
C LYS A 103 -11.55 10.00 -40.20
N MET A 104 -11.16 11.27 -40.23
CA MET A 104 -11.64 12.29 -39.30
C MET A 104 -13.13 12.48 -39.55
N ASN A 105 -13.95 12.35 -38.51
CA ASN A 105 -15.19 13.09 -38.41
C ASN A 105 -15.24 13.71 -37.02
N GLU A 106 -15.14 15.03 -37.03
CA GLU A 106 -15.33 15.94 -35.91
C GLU A 106 -16.76 15.81 -35.41
N SER A 107 -16.93 15.49 -34.13
CA SER A 107 -18.16 15.82 -33.41
C SER A 107 -17.78 16.52 -32.12
N LYS A 108 -17.94 17.84 -32.17
CA LYS A 108 -17.86 18.79 -31.08
C LYS A 108 -18.68 18.28 -29.89
N THR A 109 -18.02 18.03 -28.77
CA THR A 109 -18.67 17.92 -27.46
C THR A 109 -19.15 19.32 -27.09
N ASN A 110 -20.45 19.54 -27.22
CA ASN A 110 -21.14 20.63 -26.56
C ASN A 110 -22.00 19.99 -25.47
N VAL A 111 -21.52 20.08 -24.23
CA VAL A 111 -22.28 19.68 -23.04
C VAL A 111 -22.58 20.98 -22.31
N GLU A 112 -23.86 21.31 -22.17
CA GLU A 112 -24.40 22.09 -21.07
C GLU A 112 -25.94 21.90 -21.02
N PRO A 113 -26.59 22.19 -19.89
CA PRO A 113 -27.27 21.18 -19.06
C PRO A 113 -28.79 21.38 -19.07
N MET A 114 -29.56 20.43 -18.52
CA MET A 114 -30.95 20.75 -18.16
C MET A 114 -31.40 20.02 -16.89
N GLU A 115 -31.68 20.84 -15.89
CA GLU A 115 -32.33 20.53 -14.63
C GLU A 115 -33.86 20.37 -14.80
N THR A 116 -34.43 19.55 -13.93
CA THR A 116 -35.74 19.59 -13.24
C THR A 116 -36.89 20.48 -13.77
N ASP A 117 -38.09 19.91 -13.97
CA ASP A 117 -39.24 20.04 -13.04
C ASP A 117 -40.59 19.51 -13.60
N GLU A 118 -41.21 18.64 -12.79
CA GLU A 118 -42.61 18.53 -12.33
C GLU A 118 -43.87 18.83 -13.20
N THR A 119 -44.77 17.82 -13.18
CA THR A 119 -46.25 17.85 -13.08
C THR A 119 -47.12 18.34 -14.25
N ASP A 120 -48.05 17.49 -14.76
CA ASP A 120 -49.43 17.43 -14.23
C ASP A 120 -50.21 16.20 -14.76
N CYS A 121 -51.34 15.91 -14.09
CA CYS A 121 -51.96 14.60 -13.90
C CYS A 121 -53.19 14.32 -14.80
N MET A 122 -53.57 13.05 -14.99
CA MET A 122 -54.99 12.66 -15.11
C MET A 122 -55.21 11.18 -14.74
N GLU A 123 -56.01 10.96 -13.70
CA GLU A 123 -56.36 9.65 -13.10
C GLU A 123 -57.24 8.80 -14.03
N ILE A 124 -56.94 7.50 -14.12
CA ILE A 124 -57.83 6.47 -14.66
C ILE A 124 -57.94 5.36 -13.62
N THR A 125 -59.17 5.01 -13.26
CA THR A 125 -59.53 4.12 -12.15
C THR A 125 -59.07 2.66 -12.34
N GLU A 126 -58.76 2.00 -11.23
CA GLU A 126 -57.91 0.81 -11.12
C GLU A 126 -58.57 -0.53 -11.53
N GLU A 127 -59.84 -0.55 -11.92
CA GLU A 127 -60.60 -1.81 -12.03
C GLU A 127 -60.83 -2.31 -13.47
N ASP A 128 -60.71 -1.46 -14.49
CA ASP A 128 -60.98 -1.84 -15.89
C ASP A 128 -59.72 -2.21 -16.72
N ALA A 129 -58.52 -1.95 -16.20
CA ALA A 129 -57.25 -2.25 -16.90
C ALA A 129 -56.79 -3.72 -16.78
N VAL A 130 -57.40 -4.51 -15.89
CA VAL A 130 -56.89 -5.84 -15.51
C VAL A 130 -57.34 -6.95 -16.48
N ILE A 131 -58.47 -6.79 -17.16
CA ILE A 131 -59.06 -7.84 -18.01
C ILE A 131 -58.54 -7.77 -19.45
N ILE A 132 -58.21 -6.58 -19.96
CA ILE A 132 -57.73 -6.40 -21.35
C ILE A 132 -56.22 -6.68 -21.50
N LYS A 133 -55.40 -6.48 -20.46
CA LYS A 133 -53.93 -6.70 -20.53
C LYS A 133 -53.50 -8.17 -20.46
N LYS A 134 -54.38 -9.11 -20.07
CA LYS A 134 -53.99 -10.51 -19.84
C LYS A 134 -53.95 -11.39 -21.10
N GLN A 135 -54.46 -10.92 -22.24
CA GLN A 135 -54.71 -11.78 -23.40
C GLN A 135 -53.87 -11.53 -24.67
N THR A 136 -53.03 -10.49 -24.76
CA THR A 136 -52.42 -10.14 -26.07
C THR A 136 -50.90 -10.26 -26.23
N PHE A 137 -50.12 -10.71 -25.25
CA PHE A 137 -48.69 -10.97 -25.50
C PHE A 137 -48.19 -12.23 -24.78
N LYS A 138 -48.48 -13.40 -25.35
CA LYS A 138 -47.91 -14.70 -24.92
C LYS A 138 -47.34 -15.55 -26.06
N SER A 139 -47.10 -14.98 -27.24
CA SER A 139 -46.33 -15.67 -28.28
C SER A 139 -45.00 -14.97 -28.48
N ILE A 140 -43.92 -15.68 -28.16
CA ILE A 140 -42.56 -15.31 -28.56
C ILE A 140 -42.53 -15.38 -30.10
N PRO A 141 -42.00 -14.36 -30.81
CA PRO A 141 -42.09 -14.25 -32.27
C PRO A 141 -41.19 -15.23 -33.05
N PHE A 142 -40.36 -16.01 -32.37
CA PHE A 142 -39.47 -17.01 -32.97
C PHE A 142 -39.25 -18.17 -31.99
N THR A 143 -38.83 -19.32 -32.52
CA THR A 143 -38.49 -20.50 -31.70
C THR A 143 -37.03 -20.47 -31.24
N PHE A 144 -36.71 -21.17 -30.14
CA PHE A 144 -35.35 -21.26 -29.61
C PHE A 144 -34.35 -21.84 -30.64
N ASP A 145 -34.77 -22.89 -31.35
CA ASP A 145 -33.94 -23.57 -32.35
C ASP A 145 -33.62 -22.66 -33.55
N GLU A 146 -34.52 -21.74 -33.91
CA GLU A 146 -34.28 -20.74 -34.96
C GLU A 146 -33.29 -19.66 -34.52
N LEU A 147 -33.21 -19.34 -33.22
CA LEU A 147 -32.27 -18.33 -32.71
C LEU A 147 -30.85 -18.89 -32.59
N LYS A 148 -30.72 -20.12 -32.08
CA LYS A 148 -29.43 -20.79 -31.91
C LYS A 148 -28.74 -21.12 -33.24
N ALA A 149 -29.51 -21.19 -34.33
CA ALA A 149 -29.01 -21.43 -35.68
C ALA A 149 -28.53 -20.14 -36.39
N MET A 150 -28.67 -18.96 -35.78
CA MET A 150 -28.28 -17.67 -36.36
C MET A 150 -26.97 -17.15 -35.76
N ASP A 151 -26.24 -16.34 -36.53
CA ASP A 151 -25.02 -15.67 -36.08
C ASP A 151 -25.27 -14.72 -34.89
N ASP A 152 -24.28 -14.60 -34.00
CA ASP A 152 -24.38 -13.88 -32.71
C ASP A 152 -24.87 -12.42 -32.90
N ASP A 153 -24.39 -11.71 -33.93
CA ASP A 153 -24.82 -10.34 -34.25
C ASP A 153 -26.33 -10.24 -34.55
N VAL A 154 -26.91 -11.29 -35.14
CA VAL A 154 -28.34 -11.37 -35.48
C VAL A 154 -29.16 -11.76 -34.25
N GLN A 155 -28.59 -12.56 -33.35
CA GLN A 155 -29.21 -12.89 -32.07
C GLN A 155 -29.36 -11.64 -31.20
N GLU A 156 -28.31 -10.83 -31.10
CA GLU A 156 -28.30 -9.60 -30.31
C GLU A 156 -29.31 -8.56 -30.84
N GLN A 157 -29.44 -8.43 -32.17
CA GLN A 157 -30.47 -7.59 -32.80
C GLN A 157 -31.88 -8.06 -32.45
N LYS A 158 -32.13 -9.37 -32.45
CA LYS A 158 -33.43 -9.93 -32.06
C LYS A 158 -33.71 -9.73 -30.58
N TRP A 159 -32.69 -9.83 -29.71
CA TRP A 159 -32.80 -9.55 -28.28
C TRP A 159 -33.18 -8.10 -28.00
N SER A 160 -32.60 -7.15 -28.74
CA SER A 160 -32.90 -5.73 -28.63
C SER A 160 -34.33 -5.36 -29.06
N LEU A 161 -35.03 -6.24 -29.78
CA LEU A 161 -36.39 -6.00 -30.29
C LEU A 161 -37.51 -6.54 -29.39
N LEU A 162 -37.18 -7.27 -28.31
CA LEU A 162 -38.20 -7.75 -27.37
C LEU A 162 -38.58 -6.66 -26.36
N ASN A 163 -39.88 -6.57 -26.07
CA ASN A 163 -40.38 -5.82 -24.91
C ASN A 163 -40.01 -6.54 -23.61
N ASP A 164 -39.87 -5.81 -22.50
CA ASP A 164 -39.48 -6.35 -21.18
C ASP A 164 -40.24 -7.62 -20.77
N ALA A 165 -41.57 -7.63 -20.93
CA ALA A 165 -42.41 -8.79 -20.58
C ALA A 165 -42.19 -10.01 -21.50
N GLN A 166 -41.79 -9.78 -22.76
CA GLN A 166 -41.46 -10.86 -23.69
C GLN A 166 -40.04 -11.39 -23.46
N LEU A 167 -39.12 -10.50 -23.08
CA LEU A 167 -37.76 -10.85 -22.69
C LEU A 167 -37.75 -11.72 -21.43
N GLU A 168 -38.57 -11.39 -20.42
CA GLU A 168 -38.72 -12.19 -19.20
C GLU A 168 -39.23 -13.63 -19.51
N LEU A 169 -40.30 -13.76 -20.29
CA LEU A 169 -40.81 -15.08 -20.72
C LEU A 169 -39.80 -15.88 -21.54
N PHE A 170 -39.07 -15.19 -22.43
CA PHE A 170 -38.08 -15.84 -23.28
C PHE A 170 -36.86 -16.32 -22.48
N THR A 171 -36.38 -15.49 -21.55
CA THR A 171 -35.28 -15.84 -20.65
C THR A 171 -35.68 -16.96 -19.68
N GLU A 172 -36.91 -16.98 -19.19
CA GLU A 172 -37.45 -18.10 -18.39
C GLU A 172 -37.48 -19.41 -19.20
N HIS A 173 -37.87 -19.35 -20.48
CA HIS A 173 -37.84 -20.51 -21.36
C HIS A 173 -36.41 -21.00 -21.65
N LEU A 174 -35.47 -20.08 -21.93
CA LEU A 174 -34.04 -20.38 -22.08
C LEU A 174 -33.46 -21.03 -20.83
N TYR A 175 -33.81 -20.49 -19.68
CA TYR A 175 -33.40 -20.96 -18.36
C TYR A 175 -33.85 -22.40 -18.11
N VAL A 176 -35.12 -22.71 -18.40
CA VAL A 176 -35.67 -24.08 -18.21
C VAL A 176 -35.00 -25.06 -19.16
N GLN A 177 -34.68 -24.66 -20.39
CA GLN A 177 -34.02 -25.52 -21.36
C GLN A 177 -32.52 -25.73 -21.06
N GLY A 178 -31.81 -24.70 -20.59
CA GLY A 178 -30.38 -24.74 -20.30
C GLY A 178 -29.98 -25.45 -19.00
N ARG A 179 -30.95 -25.83 -18.15
CA ARG A 179 -30.75 -26.57 -16.88
C ARG A 179 -29.67 -25.99 -15.95
N TYR A 180 -29.44 -24.68 -16.01
CA TYR A 180 -28.59 -23.96 -15.06
C TYR A 180 -27.10 -24.35 -15.00
N SER A 181 -26.57 -25.05 -15.99
CA SER A 181 -25.13 -25.32 -16.05
C SER A 181 -24.53 -24.55 -17.23
N PRO A 182 -23.47 -23.75 -17.00
CA PRO A 182 -22.64 -23.26 -18.10
C PRO A 182 -22.28 -24.41 -19.04
N VAL A 183 -22.35 -24.18 -20.36
CA VAL A 183 -21.87 -25.15 -21.32
C VAL A 183 -20.35 -25.17 -21.23
N LEU A 184 -19.74 -26.35 -21.14
CA LEU A 184 -18.30 -26.53 -21.23
C LEU A 184 -17.86 -26.08 -22.63
N GLY A 185 -17.27 -24.89 -22.72
CA GLY A 185 -16.65 -24.40 -23.94
C GLY A 185 -15.35 -25.14 -24.25
N THR A 186 -14.96 -25.14 -25.52
CA THR A 186 -13.68 -25.71 -25.96
C THR A 186 -12.54 -24.71 -25.80
N ASP A 187 -11.29 -25.17 -25.75
CA ASP A 187 -10.11 -24.30 -25.57
C ASP A 187 -9.99 -23.19 -26.64
N GLY A 188 -10.58 -23.40 -27.82
CA GLY A 188 -10.62 -22.41 -28.90
C GLY A 188 -11.67 -21.31 -28.75
N GLU A 189 -12.63 -21.47 -27.83
CA GLU A 189 -13.68 -20.49 -27.51
C GLU A 189 -13.25 -19.54 -26.38
N ALA A 190 -12.08 -19.78 -25.76
CA ALA A 190 -11.52 -18.89 -24.77
C ALA A 190 -11.17 -17.53 -25.40
N MET A 191 -11.51 -16.44 -24.70
CA MET A 191 -11.19 -15.09 -25.15
C MET A 191 -9.65 -14.94 -25.32
N PRO A 192 -9.17 -14.30 -26.41
CA PRO A 192 -7.74 -14.13 -26.64
C PRO A 192 -7.04 -13.46 -25.44
N GLY A 193 -6.04 -14.14 -24.88
CA GLY A 193 -5.28 -13.68 -23.70
C GLY A 193 -5.64 -14.37 -22.38
N ILE A 194 -6.67 -15.23 -22.36
CA ILE A 194 -6.96 -16.12 -21.22
C ILE A 194 -6.18 -17.42 -21.42
N GLU A 195 -5.19 -17.70 -20.55
CA GLU A 195 -4.54 -19.01 -20.52
C GLU A 195 -5.50 -20.05 -19.91
N VAL A 196 -5.88 -21.03 -20.71
CA VAL A 196 -6.58 -22.23 -20.23
C VAL A 196 -5.54 -23.15 -19.59
N ILE A 197 -5.71 -23.43 -18.30
CA ILE A 197 -4.77 -24.24 -17.51
C ILE A 197 -5.39 -25.63 -17.32
N ASP A 198 -4.63 -26.67 -17.65
CA ASP A 198 -5.02 -28.05 -17.40
C ASP A 198 -5.11 -28.37 -15.91
N GLU A 199 -6.06 -29.21 -15.51
CA GLU A 199 -6.29 -29.63 -14.12
C GLU A 199 -5.01 -30.18 -13.45
N VAL A 200 -4.21 -30.92 -14.21
CA VAL A 200 -2.96 -31.52 -13.73
C VAL A 200 -1.91 -30.45 -13.46
N ASP A 201 -1.85 -29.42 -14.30
CA ASP A 201 -0.88 -28.34 -14.18
C ASP A 201 -1.28 -27.33 -13.11
N ASP A 202 -2.57 -27.01 -12.98
CA ASP A 202 -3.11 -26.27 -11.84
C ASP A 202 -2.79 -26.97 -10.51
N PHE A 203 -3.01 -28.29 -10.45
CA PHE A 203 -2.70 -29.08 -9.26
C PHE A 203 -1.20 -29.06 -8.92
N LYS A 204 -0.31 -29.12 -9.92
CA LYS A 204 1.14 -28.98 -9.71
C LYS A 204 1.50 -27.59 -9.22
N GLN A 205 0.94 -26.52 -9.80
CA GLN A 205 1.18 -25.15 -9.37
C GLN A 205 0.74 -24.94 -7.92
N LEU A 206 -0.44 -25.45 -7.57
CA LEU A 206 -1.00 -25.40 -6.23
C LEU A 206 -0.14 -26.18 -5.23
N GLN A 207 0.33 -27.37 -5.58
CA GLN A 207 1.27 -28.15 -4.77
C GLN A 207 2.59 -27.40 -4.54
N ALA A 208 3.14 -26.77 -5.59
CA ALA A 208 4.37 -25.98 -5.51
C ALA A 208 4.20 -24.74 -4.61
N ALA A 209 3.08 -24.03 -4.74
CA ALA A 209 2.75 -22.88 -3.90
C ALA A 209 2.58 -23.28 -2.42
N ARG A 210 1.91 -24.42 -2.15
CA ARG A 210 1.80 -24.99 -0.80
C ARG A 210 3.16 -25.35 -0.22
N LYS A 211 4.06 -25.95 -1.01
CA LYS A 211 5.43 -26.28 -0.58
C LYS A 211 6.24 -25.03 -0.26
N ARG A 212 6.19 -23.98 -1.09
CA ARG A 212 6.83 -22.67 -0.80
C ARG A 212 6.35 -22.07 0.52
N ASN A 213 5.02 -22.01 0.71
CA ASN A 213 4.43 -21.46 1.93
C ASN A 213 4.76 -22.31 3.17
N ARG A 214 4.85 -23.63 3.04
CA ARG A 214 5.15 -24.54 4.16
C ARG A 214 6.62 -24.52 4.56
N ASN A 215 7.52 -24.32 3.60
CA ASN A 215 8.95 -24.24 3.86
C ASN A 215 9.39 -22.86 4.38
N GLY A 216 8.50 -21.85 4.32
CA GLY A 216 8.86 -20.50 4.72
C GLY A 216 10.00 -19.95 3.86
N ASP A 217 10.06 -20.35 2.59
CA ASP A 217 11.07 -19.85 1.67
C ASP A 217 10.91 -18.33 1.59
N ALA A 218 11.86 -17.63 2.19
CA ALA A 218 11.89 -16.17 2.23
C ALA A 218 11.80 -15.62 0.81
N GLU A 219 11.08 -14.52 0.66
CA GLU A 219 11.06 -13.71 -0.57
C GLU A 219 12.51 -13.57 -1.11
N PRO A 220 12.70 -13.62 -2.44
CA PRO A 220 14.02 -13.46 -3.03
C PRO A 220 14.68 -12.20 -2.48
N ILE A 221 15.95 -12.33 -2.06
CA ILE A 221 16.72 -11.23 -1.48
C ILE A 221 16.68 -10.06 -2.45
N THR A 222 16.02 -8.97 -2.05
CA THR A 222 16.01 -7.73 -2.84
C THR A 222 17.45 -7.28 -3.05
N SER A 223 17.81 -6.73 -4.22
CA SER A 223 19.19 -6.33 -4.53
C SER A 223 19.81 -5.46 -3.41
N ALA A 224 19.04 -4.52 -2.86
CA ALA A 224 19.46 -3.66 -1.76
C ALA A 224 19.78 -4.44 -0.46
N GLU A 225 19.06 -5.54 -0.21
CA GLU A 225 19.28 -6.39 0.95
C GLU A 225 20.50 -7.31 0.77
N ALA A 226 20.74 -7.80 -0.45
CA ALA A 226 21.93 -8.58 -0.78
C ALA A 226 23.20 -7.74 -0.65
N ASP A 227 23.16 -6.51 -1.17
CA ASP A 227 24.26 -5.55 -1.09
C ASP A 227 24.55 -5.17 0.36
N PHE A 228 23.51 -4.93 1.17
CA PHE A 228 23.70 -4.66 2.59
C PHE A 228 24.25 -5.88 3.35
N MET A 229 23.74 -7.10 3.13
CA MET A 229 24.30 -8.31 3.77
C MET A 229 25.76 -8.52 3.39
N ARG A 230 26.12 -8.24 2.14
CA ARG A 230 27.52 -8.27 1.68
C ARG A 230 28.36 -7.20 2.36
N MET A 231 27.85 -5.98 2.49
CA MET A 231 28.56 -4.87 3.14
C MET A 231 28.70 -5.10 4.64
N ALA A 232 27.67 -5.63 5.27
CA ALA A 232 27.70 -6.09 6.64
C ALA A 232 28.79 -7.14 6.77
N ARG A 233 28.72 -8.28 6.05
CA ARG A 233 29.75 -9.34 6.05
C ARG A 233 31.18 -8.84 5.79
N SER A 234 31.36 -7.84 4.95
CA SER A 234 32.69 -7.27 4.65
C SER A 234 33.38 -6.63 5.85
N GLY A 235 32.64 -6.28 6.92
CA GLY A 235 33.19 -5.71 8.15
C GLY A 235 33.43 -6.71 9.27
N MET A 236 33.54 -8.02 9.01
CA MET A 236 33.88 -9.00 10.06
C MET A 236 35.34 -8.82 10.47
N GLU A 237 35.56 -8.26 11.64
CA GLU A 237 36.85 -8.26 12.30
C GLU A 237 37.16 -9.68 12.82
N LYS A 238 38.44 -10.04 13.00
CA LYS A 238 38.86 -11.41 13.40
C LYS A 238 38.22 -11.92 14.71
N GLU A 239 37.68 -11.03 15.53
CA GLU A 239 37.08 -11.30 16.84
C GLU A 239 35.54 -11.34 16.80
N GLU A 240 34.93 -11.19 15.62
CA GLU A 240 33.47 -11.23 15.42
C GLU A 240 33.03 -12.51 14.69
N GLU A 241 32.11 -13.25 15.29
CA GLU A 241 31.53 -14.48 14.75
C GLU A 241 30.03 -14.26 14.44
N GLU A 242 29.48 -14.92 13.40
CA GLU A 242 28.04 -14.82 13.09
C GLU A 242 27.22 -15.49 14.20
N PHE A 243 26.15 -14.83 14.67
CA PHE A 243 25.28 -15.34 15.72
C PHE A 243 23.91 -15.74 15.17
N ILE A 244 23.53 -17.01 15.34
CA ILE A 244 22.30 -17.57 14.73
C ILE A 244 21.33 -18.16 15.78
N ASP A 245 21.69 -18.22 17.07
CA ASP A 245 20.84 -18.83 18.12
C ASP A 245 19.61 -17.96 18.42
N GLU A 246 18.55 -18.18 17.66
CA GLU A 246 17.20 -17.70 17.92
C GLU A 246 16.53 -18.53 19.02
N GLU A 247 15.90 -17.83 19.96
CA GLU A 247 15.03 -18.46 20.94
C GLU A 247 13.63 -18.62 20.34
N LYS A 248 13.06 -19.83 20.39
CA LYS A 248 11.71 -20.08 19.85
C LYS A 248 10.68 -19.44 20.78
N LEU A 249 10.19 -18.27 20.40
CA LEU A 249 9.03 -17.66 21.06
C LEU A 249 7.76 -18.49 20.84
N GLU A 250 6.90 -18.49 21.85
CA GLU A 250 5.55 -19.06 21.72
C GLU A 250 4.80 -18.37 20.58
N LYS A 251 4.05 -19.16 19.80
CA LYS A 251 3.26 -18.64 18.67
C LYS A 251 2.23 -17.65 19.20
N GLN A 252 2.42 -16.36 18.89
CA GLN A 252 1.49 -15.31 19.26
C GLN A 252 0.40 -15.19 18.19
N THR A 253 -0.86 -15.18 18.62
CA THR A 253 -1.99 -14.88 17.74
C THR A 253 -2.13 -13.37 17.63
N TYR A 254 -1.77 -12.82 16.48
CA TYR A 254 -1.88 -11.38 16.24
C TYR A 254 -3.26 -11.00 15.69
N LEU A 255 -3.88 -9.97 16.27
CA LEU A 255 -5.18 -9.41 15.81
C LEU A 255 -5.14 -8.94 14.34
N TRP A 256 -3.96 -8.60 13.83
CA TRP A 256 -3.74 -8.12 12.48
C TRP A 256 -3.40 -9.23 11.47
N SER A 257 -3.22 -10.47 11.92
CA SER A 257 -2.79 -11.61 11.07
C SER A 257 -3.74 -11.93 9.91
N ASP A 258 -5.01 -11.53 10.04
CA ASP A 258 -6.03 -11.70 8.99
C ASP A 258 -5.88 -10.67 7.86
N LYS A 259 -5.38 -9.46 8.19
CA LYS A 259 -5.19 -8.37 7.24
C LYS A 259 -3.82 -8.42 6.56
N TYR A 260 -2.80 -8.84 7.29
CA TYR A 260 -1.43 -8.91 6.81
C TYR A 260 -0.83 -10.25 7.18
N ARG A 261 -0.17 -10.91 6.21
CA ARG A 261 0.53 -12.16 6.47
C ARG A 261 1.70 -11.90 7.42
N PRO A 262 1.74 -12.54 8.62
CA PRO A 262 2.88 -12.42 9.52
C PRO A 262 4.17 -12.88 8.87
N ARG A 263 5.24 -12.09 9.02
CA ARG A 263 6.58 -12.37 8.46
C ARG A 263 7.62 -12.26 9.56
N LYS A 264 8.62 -13.14 9.55
CA LYS A 264 9.79 -12.96 10.41
C LYS A 264 10.74 -11.93 9.81
N PRO A 265 11.20 -10.93 10.57
CA PRO A 265 12.20 -10.01 10.08
C PRO A 265 13.51 -10.74 9.82
N ARG A 266 14.26 -10.25 8.84
CA ARG A 266 15.58 -10.78 8.52
C ARG A 266 16.58 -10.13 9.45
N TYR A 267 17.67 -10.80 9.78
CA TYR A 267 18.69 -10.23 10.65
C TYR A 267 20.08 -10.73 10.29
N PHE A 268 21.07 -9.95 10.71
CA PHE A 268 22.47 -10.28 10.58
C PHE A 268 23.17 -9.90 11.89
N ASN A 269 23.25 -10.88 12.79
CA ASN A 269 23.75 -10.71 14.13
C ASN A 269 25.19 -11.20 14.25
N ARG A 270 25.96 -10.56 15.13
CA ARG A 270 27.33 -10.95 15.45
C ARG A 270 27.56 -11.01 16.95
N VAL A 271 28.34 -12.00 17.37
CA VAL A 271 28.92 -12.06 18.71
C VAL A 271 30.36 -11.59 18.64
N HIS A 272 30.71 -10.63 19.49
CA HIS A 272 32.10 -10.27 19.69
C HIS A 272 32.66 -11.17 20.81
N THR A 273 33.58 -12.05 20.43
CA THR A 273 34.24 -12.98 21.35
C THR A 273 35.69 -12.58 21.52
N GLY A 274 36.19 -12.62 22.74
CA GLY A 274 37.57 -12.24 22.99
C GLY A 274 38.12 -12.81 24.28
N PHE A 275 39.43 -12.64 24.46
CA PHE A 275 40.14 -13.13 25.64
C PHE A 275 40.09 -12.08 26.75
N ASP A 276 39.83 -12.51 27.98
CA ASP A 276 39.96 -11.63 29.14
C ASP A 276 41.24 -11.94 29.91
N TRP A 277 42.28 -11.14 29.70
CA TRP A 277 43.57 -11.27 30.38
C TRP A 277 43.52 -10.69 31.80
N ASN A 278 42.72 -11.30 32.67
CA ASN A 278 42.71 -10.97 34.09
C ASN A 278 43.98 -11.51 34.79
N LYS A 279 44.26 -11.10 36.03
CA LYS A 279 45.47 -11.49 36.77
C LYS A 279 45.60 -13.01 36.99
N TYR A 280 44.49 -13.74 37.03
CA TYR A 280 44.46 -15.20 37.13
C TYR A 280 44.77 -15.86 35.77
N ASN A 281 44.17 -15.37 34.69
CA ASN A 281 44.39 -15.88 33.35
C ASN A 281 45.83 -15.63 32.89
N GLN A 282 46.42 -14.49 33.28
CA GLN A 282 47.83 -14.18 33.03
C GLN A 282 48.81 -15.17 33.68
N THR A 283 48.42 -15.93 34.70
CA THR A 283 49.30 -16.91 35.36
C THR A 283 49.11 -18.34 34.87
N HIS A 284 48.03 -18.62 34.13
CA HIS A 284 47.64 -19.96 33.71
C HIS A 284 47.59 -20.16 32.19
N TYR A 285 47.58 -19.06 31.44
CA TYR A 285 47.50 -19.08 29.98
C TYR A 285 48.61 -18.22 29.41
N ASP A 286 49.14 -18.66 28.26
CA ASP A 286 50.21 -18.00 27.52
C ASP A 286 49.71 -17.64 26.11
N LEU A 287 50.54 -16.98 25.30
CA LEU A 287 50.18 -16.62 23.92
C LEU A 287 49.88 -17.83 23.03
N ASP A 288 50.58 -18.95 23.26
CA ASP A 288 50.39 -20.20 22.51
C ASP A 288 49.24 -21.06 23.04
N ASN A 289 48.78 -20.81 24.28
CA ASN A 289 47.61 -21.44 24.86
C ASN A 289 46.74 -20.37 25.54
N PRO A 290 46.03 -19.55 24.74
CA PRO A 290 45.25 -18.45 25.26
C PRO A 290 44.08 -18.96 26.11
N PRO A 291 43.55 -18.14 27.03
CA PRO A 291 42.38 -18.50 27.81
C PRO A 291 41.17 -18.78 26.91
N PRO A 292 40.14 -19.49 27.39
CA PRO A 292 38.90 -19.64 26.64
C PRO A 292 38.30 -18.28 26.26
N LYS A 293 37.83 -18.16 25.02
CA LYS A 293 37.13 -16.95 24.58
C LYS A 293 35.87 -16.74 25.39
N ILE A 294 35.62 -15.50 25.80
CA ILE A 294 34.37 -15.09 26.44
C ILE A 294 33.61 -14.12 25.54
N VAL A 295 32.29 -14.09 25.67
CA VAL A 295 31.48 -13.09 24.99
C VAL A 295 31.70 -11.73 25.62
N GLN A 296 32.17 -10.78 24.82
CA GLN A 296 32.43 -9.40 25.25
C GLN A 296 31.29 -8.44 24.84
N GLY A 297 30.51 -8.79 23.82
CA GLY A 297 29.40 -7.95 23.35
C GLY A 297 28.65 -8.57 22.19
N TYR A 298 27.57 -7.91 21.80
CA TYR A 298 26.72 -8.32 20.68
C TYR A 298 26.47 -7.15 19.74
N ARG A 299 26.33 -7.47 18.44
CA ARG A 299 25.88 -6.53 17.42
C ARG A 299 24.70 -7.12 16.68
N PHE A 300 23.52 -6.61 16.98
CA PHE A 300 22.28 -6.96 16.30
C PHE A 300 22.01 -5.98 15.16
N ASN A 301 21.75 -6.51 13.97
CA ASN A 301 21.25 -5.74 12.84
C ASN A 301 20.01 -6.46 12.31
N ILE A 302 18.84 -5.87 12.53
CA ILE A 302 17.55 -6.47 12.18
C ILE A 302 16.88 -5.62 11.10
N PHE A 303 16.37 -6.27 10.06
CA PHE A 303 15.81 -5.66 8.87
C PHE A 303 14.29 -5.67 8.90
N TYR A 304 13.73 -4.49 8.73
CA TYR A 304 12.32 -4.14 8.67
C TYR A 304 12.03 -3.22 7.47
N PRO A 305 12.32 -3.63 6.22
CA PRO A 305 12.09 -2.79 5.03
C PRO A 305 10.61 -2.42 4.85
N ASP A 306 9.71 -3.39 5.06
CA ASP A 306 8.27 -3.26 4.82
C ASP A 306 7.46 -2.88 6.08
N LEU A 307 8.04 -2.08 6.99
CA LEU A 307 7.31 -1.67 8.19
C LEU A 307 6.15 -0.75 7.81
N LEU A 308 4.92 -1.15 8.12
CA LEU A 308 3.71 -0.40 7.72
C LEU A 308 3.67 0.98 8.35
N ASP A 309 4.11 1.07 9.60
CA ASP A 309 4.18 2.33 10.32
C ASP A 309 5.62 2.75 10.56
N ILE A 310 6.12 3.59 9.65
CA ILE A 310 7.48 4.15 9.71
C ILE A 310 7.67 5.07 10.94
N THR A 311 6.57 5.55 11.55
CA THR A 311 6.65 6.42 12.75
C THR A 311 6.90 5.64 14.03
N HIS A 312 6.50 4.37 14.07
CA HIS A 312 6.74 3.50 15.21
C HIS A 312 8.09 2.80 15.06
N THR A 313 9.02 3.09 15.97
CA THR A 313 10.34 2.46 15.96
C THR A 313 10.29 1.10 16.66
N PRO A 314 11.04 0.11 16.15
CA PRO A 314 11.19 -1.17 16.85
C PRO A 314 11.76 -0.98 18.25
N GLN A 315 11.20 -1.70 19.21
CA GLN A 315 11.60 -1.69 20.62
C GLN A 315 12.19 -3.03 21.01
N TYR A 316 13.01 -3.05 22.06
CA TYR A 316 13.54 -4.28 22.63
C TYR A 316 13.23 -4.37 24.12
N THR A 317 13.06 -5.59 24.61
CA THR A 317 12.85 -5.90 26.02
C THR A 317 13.81 -7.01 26.43
N LEU A 318 14.47 -6.85 27.57
CA LEU A 318 15.31 -7.88 28.18
C LEU A 318 14.51 -8.60 29.26
N THR A 319 14.48 -9.92 29.23
CA THR A 319 13.81 -10.76 30.23
C THR A 319 14.79 -11.81 30.73
N GLU A 320 14.92 -11.99 32.04
CA GLU A 320 15.79 -13.01 32.63
C GLU A 320 15.25 -14.41 32.32
N CYS A 321 16.15 -15.36 32.03
CA CYS A 321 15.79 -16.76 31.76
C CYS A 321 15.81 -17.57 33.06
N GLU A 322 15.39 -18.84 33.00
CA GLU A 322 15.57 -19.79 34.12
C GLU A 322 17.05 -19.92 34.51
N ASP A 323 17.94 -19.85 33.51
CA ASP A 323 19.38 -19.77 33.70
C ASP A 323 19.79 -18.33 34.06
N SER A 324 20.25 -18.07 35.29
CA SER A 324 20.67 -16.73 35.73
C SER A 324 21.80 -16.12 34.90
N ASP A 325 22.62 -16.96 34.23
CA ASP A 325 23.74 -16.53 33.39
C ASP A 325 23.29 -16.01 32.01
N PHE A 326 22.03 -16.26 31.62
CA PHE A 326 21.47 -15.90 30.33
C PHE A 326 20.19 -15.06 30.46
N ALA A 327 19.97 -14.20 29.49
CA ALA A 327 18.78 -13.38 29.36
C ALA A 327 18.26 -13.47 27.92
N ILE A 328 16.95 -13.32 27.79
CA ILE A 328 16.24 -13.33 26.51
C ILE A 328 16.04 -11.89 26.08
N LEU A 329 16.67 -11.52 24.96
CA LEU A 329 16.50 -10.22 24.33
C LEU A 329 15.44 -10.33 23.23
N ARG A 330 14.26 -9.76 23.48
CA ARG A 330 13.12 -9.77 22.56
C ARG A 330 12.98 -8.44 21.83
N PHE A 331 12.83 -8.48 20.52
CA PHE A 331 12.59 -7.36 19.63
C PHE A 331 11.14 -7.33 19.15
N LYS A 332 10.53 -6.15 19.15
CA LYS A 332 9.16 -5.89 18.74
C LYS A 332 9.14 -4.74 17.75
N ALA A 333 8.66 -4.96 16.53
CA ALA A 333 8.53 -3.92 15.52
C ALA A 333 7.08 -3.51 15.23
N GLY A 334 6.15 -4.46 15.33
CA GLY A 334 4.76 -4.28 14.94
C GLY A 334 4.44 -4.90 13.57
N PRO A 335 3.19 -4.75 13.08
CA PRO A 335 2.73 -5.39 11.84
C PRO A 335 3.55 -4.92 10.62
N PRO A 336 3.93 -5.80 9.67
CA PRO A 336 3.59 -7.22 9.52
C PRO A 336 4.61 -8.17 10.16
N TYR A 337 5.54 -7.66 10.96
CA TYR A 337 6.65 -8.44 11.50
C TYR A 337 6.28 -9.14 12.81
N GLU A 338 6.69 -10.40 12.93
CA GLU A 338 6.65 -11.16 14.17
C GLU A 338 7.77 -10.71 15.12
N ASP A 339 7.51 -10.83 16.42
CA ASP A 339 8.55 -10.59 17.44
C ASP A 339 9.63 -11.67 17.32
N ILE A 340 10.90 -11.29 17.45
CA ILE A 340 12.04 -12.21 17.50
C ILE A 340 12.73 -12.11 18.86
N ALA A 341 13.24 -13.22 19.38
CA ALA A 341 14.08 -13.19 20.58
C ALA A 341 15.37 -13.98 20.42
N PHE A 342 16.40 -13.54 21.15
CA PHE A 342 17.73 -14.16 21.17
C PHE A 342 18.16 -14.43 22.60
N LYS A 343 18.78 -15.59 22.84
CA LYS A 343 19.42 -15.90 24.11
C LYS A 343 20.79 -15.24 24.16
N ILE A 344 21.02 -14.35 25.12
CA ILE A 344 22.28 -13.63 25.31
C ILE A 344 22.78 -13.81 26.75
N VAL A 345 24.07 -13.51 26.97
CA VAL A 345 24.65 -13.53 28.31
C VAL A 345 24.08 -12.39 29.17
N ASN A 346 23.65 -12.70 30.40
CA ASN A 346 23.11 -11.73 31.34
C ASN A 346 24.25 -11.01 32.09
N ARG A 347 24.75 -9.92 31.50
CA ARG A 347 25.75 -9.03 32.11
C ARG A 347 25.38 -7.58 31.86
N GLU A 348 25.84 -6.68 32.72
CA GLU A 348 25.60 -5.24 32.56
C GLU A 348 26.21 -4.70 31.25
N TRP A 349 25.43 -3.91 30.52
CA TRP A 349 25.87 -3.31 29.26
C TRP A 349 26.58 -1.99 29.49
N GLU A 350 27.59 -1.72 28.67
CA GLU A 350 28.21 -0.41 28.57
C GLU A 350 27.39 0.48 27.63
N ILE A 351 26.66 1.45 28.20
CA ILE A 351 25.72 2.33 27.47
C ILE A 351 26.45 3.53 26.82
N ASN A 352 27.75 3.68 27.09
CA ASN A 352 28.54 4.80 26.59
C ASN A 352 28.73 4.72 25.07
N HIS A 353 28.27 5.74 24.33
CA HIS A 353 28.45 5.83 22.87
C HIS A 353 29.92 5.80 22.42
N LYS A 354 30.85 6.31 23.24
CA LYS A 354 32.29 6.27 22.97
C LYS A 354 32.86 4.85 22.95
N HIS A 355 32.22 3.92 23.64
CA HIS A 355 32.62 2.53 23.76
C HIS A 355 31.86 1.62 22.79
N GLY A 356 31.27 2.19 21.74
CA GLY A 356 30.62 1.42 20.67
C GLY A 356 29.13 1.12 20.91
N PHE A 357 28.51 1.69 21.95
CA PHE A 357 27.06 1.57 22.13
C PHE A 357 26.30 2.32 21.03
N ARG A 358 25.45 1.59 20.31
CA ARG A 358 24.59 2.13 19.25
C ARG A 358 23.20 1.52 19.38
N ASN A 359 22.18 2.38 19.42
CA ASN A 359 20.78 2.01 19.33
C ASN A 359 20.10 3.00 18.37
N GLN A 360 19.90 2.59 17.12
CA GLN A 360 19.28 3.45 16.11
C GLN A 360 18.46 2.65 15.10
N PHE A 361 17.36 3.23 14.62
CA PHE A 361 16.57 2.72 13.51
C PHE A 361 16.69 3.69 12.33
N LYS A 362 17.25 3.24 11.21
CA LYS A 362 17.44 4.05 10.00
C LYS A 362 17.26 3.17 8.77
N GLU A 363 16.53 3.67 7.77
CA GLU A 363 16.36 3.01 6.46
C GLU A 363 15.82 1.57 6.57
N GLY A 364 14.89 1.34 7.51
CA GLY A 364 14.35 0.00 7.76
C GLY A 364 15.33 -0.95 8.47
N VAL A 365 16.50 -0.47 8.93
CA VAL A 365 17.46 -1.28 9.68
C VAL A 365 17.50 -0.83 11.13
N PHE A 366 17.22 -1.77 12.03
CA PHE A 366 17.38 -1.60 13.46
C PHE A 366 18.76 -2.10 13.89
N GLN A 367 19.58 -1.19 14.41
CA GLN A 367 20.94 -1.45 14.86
C GLN A 367 21.03 -1.33 16.37
N LEU A 368 21.31 -2.45 17.05
CA LEU A 368 21.58 -2.49 18.48
C LEU A 368 22.95 -3.14 18.73
N TRP A 369 23.95 -2.31 19.05
CA TRP A 369 25.31 -2.72 19.34
C TRP A 369 25.65 -2.35 20.77
N PHE A 370 26.21 -3.30 21.51
CA PHE A 370 26.65 -3.06 22.88
C PHE A 370 27.77 -4.01 23.26
N PHE A 371 28.60 -3.55 24.18
CA PHE A 371 29.61 -4.35 24.87
C PHE A 371 29.22 -4.48 26.33
N PHE A 372 29.72 -5.53 26.98
CA PHE A 372 29.57 -5.72 28.42
C PHE A 372 30.56 -4.85 29.20
N LYS A 373 30.11 -4.31 30.34
CA LYS A 373 31.00 -3.57 31.22
C LYS A 373 32.13 -4.46 31.71
N ARG A 374 33.36 -3.93 31.64
CA ARG A 374 34.55 -4.57 32.19
C ARG A 374 34.82 -4.01 33.59
N TYR A 375 34.60 -4.82 34.62
CA TYR A 375 34.99 -4.46 35.97
C TYR A 375 36.49 -4.69 36.15
N ARG A 376 37.23 -3.61 36.40
CA ARG A 376 38.64 -3.72 36.81
C ARG A 376 38.67 -3.88 38.32
N TYR A 377 39.15 -5.02 38.79
CA TYR A 377 39.43 -5.21 40.20
C TYR A 377 40.55 -4.25 40.64
N ARG A 378 40.23 -3.32 41.55
CA ARG A 378 41.22 -2.51 42.26
C ARG A 378 41.52 -3.19 43.60
N ARG A 379 42.79 -3.48 43.85
CA ARG A 379 43.28 -3.99 45.14
C ARG A 379 43.38 -2.89 46.18
#